data_AF-A0A9W8PWM6-F1
#
_entry.id   AF-A0A9W8PWM6-F1
#
_cell.length_a   1.000
_cell.length_b   1.000
_cell.length_c   1.000
_cell.angle_alpha   90.00
_cell.angle_beta   90.00
_cell.angle_gamma   90.00
#
_symmetry.space_group_name_H-M   'P 1'
#
loop_
_entity.id
_entity.type
_entity.pdbx_description
1 polymer ?
#
loop_
_entity_poly.entity_id
_entity_poly.type
_entity_poly.pdbx_seq_one_letter_code
_entity_poly.pdbx_strand_id
1 'polypeptide(L)'
;MPKNRPSQQKRNEAKYAEIAKARELKEHNRAKAVADDDTLDFATKIDRLGEIRHWFSAETPTLDEYMRGELTVAETVDILAKPIDEAFSTADFGRQYFEQERVARTQRQYHSPEKALEEWGAEEEYLEPTKEWDPSKSTEQLLWDLWFSILHEAKKIAFTDEAQHGRLINLVQGFKDHPNPPPPVPMTIPLKRSWIWESDTIWTDLAVLGISVSEVFNDACGCGAGWLWPEQQANENLSYFMARLTASGTANLYSKGICCVSMLERTPSAGSRHFPKPPIVEVLSHEVTCAALWTIVAGKEVFSKYADTRDERDIEVVDRIIGLRGDDLPWNRSRRKFKGRARWETARKEFTRQRFQAESKNEELTPAVRDLAAKAAEAMVPLLWLMGEGEDSE
;
A
#
# COMPACT_ATOMS: atom_id res chain seq x y z
N MET A 1 -55.49 -0.77 -4.99
CA MET A 1 -54.13 -0.22 -5.29
C MET A 1 -53.11 -1.34 -5.20
N PRO A 2 -52.23 -1.54 -6.20
CA PRO A 2 -51.33 -2.68 -6.20
C PRO A 2 -50.30 -2.52 -5.08
N LYS A 3 -50.30 -3.46 -4.11
CA LYS A 3 -49.46 -3.47 -2.90
C LYS A 3 -47.97 -3.80 -3.16
N ASN A 4 -47.49 -3.74 -4.41
CA ASN A 4 -46.16 -4.25 -4.81
C ASN A 4 -45.22 -3.22 -5.47
N ARG A 5 -45.50 -1.91 -5.39
CA ARG A 5 -44.56 -0.91 -5.94
C ARG A 5 -43.36 -0.75 -4.99
N PRO A 6 -42.11 -0.99 -5.43
CA PRO A 6 -40.94 -0.77 -4.58
C PRO A 6 -40.85 0.68 -4.14
N SER A 7 -40.31 0.91 -2.93
CA SER A 7 -40.11 2.27 -2.40
C SER A 7 -39.28 3.12 -3.39
N GLN A 8 -39.47 4.43 -3.36
CA GLN A 8 -38.70 5.35 -4.22
C GLN A 8 -37.19 5.18 -4.00
N GLN A 9 -36.78 4.97 -2.74
CA GLN A 9 -35.40 4.65 -2.38
C GLN A 9 -34.88 3.41 -3.12
N LYS A 10 -35.59 2.27 -3.05
CA LYS A 10 -35.18 1.02 -3.74
C LYS A 10 -35.11 1.19 -5.26
N ARG A 11 -36.02 1.98 -5.84
CA ARG A 11 -36.00 2.29 -7.28
C ARG A 11 -34.81 3.17 -7.66
N ASN A 12 -34.48 4.16 -6.83
CA ASN A 12 -33.31 5.01 -7.03
C ASN A 12 -32.02 4.20 -6.89
N GLU A 13 -31.91 3.36 -5.85
CA GLU A 13 -30.77 2.45 -5.65
C GLU A 13 -30.56 1.53 -6.86
N ALA A 14 -31.63 0.91 -7.37
CA ALA A 14 -31.55 0.06 -8.57
C ALA A 14 -31.09 0.86 -9.79
N LYS A 15 -31.65 2.06 -10.02
CA LYS A 15 -31.27 2.93 -11.13
C LYS A 15 -29.79 3.35 -11.06
N TYR A 16 -29.31 3.76 -9.89
CA TYR A 16 -27.91 4.13 -9.71
C TYR A 16 -26.97 2.94 -9.86
N ALA A 17 -27.38 1.74 -9.40
CA ALA A 17 -26.62 0.51 -9.59
C ALA A 17 -26.49 0.14 -11.08
N GLU A 18 -27.54 0.33 -11.90
CA GLU A 18 -27.46 0.11 -13.35
C GLU A 18 -26.52 1.10 -14.05
N ILE A 19 -26.61 2.40 -13.69
CA ILE A 19 -25.71 3.43 -14.23
C ILE A 19 -24.25 3.14 -13.85
N ALA A 20 -24.00 2.77 -12.59
CA ALA A 20 -22.67 2.41 -12.12
C ALA A 20 -22.11 1.21 -12.90
N LYS A 21 -22.89 0.14 -13.07
CA LYS A 21 -22.51 -1.04 -13.86
C LYS A 21 -22.20 -0.68 -15.33
N ALA A 22 -23.01 0.17 -15.94
CA ALA A 22 -22.78 0.60 -17.33
C ALA A 22 -21.47 1.40 -17.46
N ARG A 23 -21.18 2.28 -16.49
CA ARG A 23 -19.89 3.01 -16.43
C ARG A 23 -18.73 2.05 -16.25
N GLU A 24 -18.79 1.15 -15.27
CA GLU A 24 -17.76 0.15 -15.01
C GLU A 24 -17.49 -0.74 -16.22
N LEU A 25 -18.55 -1.19 -16.92
CA LEU A 25 -18.42 -2.00 -18.13
C LEU A 25 -17.76 -1.23 -19.27
N LYS A 26 -18.10 0.06 -19.45
CA LYS A 26 -17.45 0.91 -20.45
C LYS A 26 -15.96 1.08 -20.17
N GLU A 27 -15.61 1.33 -18.91
CA GLU A 27 -14.23 1.45 -18.47
C GLU A 27 -13.46 0.14 -18.63
N HIS A 28 -14.06 -0.98 -18.22
CA HIS A 28 -13.50 -2.33 -18.42
C HIS A 28 -13.25 -2.63 -19.89
N ASN A 29 -14.18 -2.30 -20.80
CA ASN A 29 -13.98 -2.56 -22.23
C ASN A 29 -12.84 -1.72 -22.82
N ARG A 30 -12.64 -0.48 -22.35
CA ARG A 30 -11.47 0.33 -22.74
C ARG A 30 -10.18 -0.29 -22.22
N ALA A 31 -10.15 -0.70 -20.95
CA ALA A 31 -9.01 -1.37 -20.34
C ALA A 31 -8.70 -2.69 -21.04
N LYS A 32 -9.73 -3.45 -21.43
CA LYS A 32 -9.59 -4.71 -22.16
C LYS A 32 -8.98 -4.51 -23.54
N ALA A 33 -9.37 -3.46 -24.26
CA ALA A 33 -8.76 -3.13 -25.55
C ALA A 33 -7.25 -2.88 -25.42
N VAL A 34 -6.79 -2.26 -24.32
CA VAL A 34 -5.35 -2.09 -24.03
C VAL A 34 -4.70 -3.43 -23.66
N ALA A 35 -5.36 -4.22 -22.82
CA ALA A 35 -4.85 -5.53 -22.38
C ALA A 35 -4.66 -6.51 -23.56
N ASP A 36 -5.57 -6.48 -24.53
CA ASP A 36 -5.57 -7.35 -25.72
C ASP A 36 -4.71 -6.79 -26.88
N ASP A 37 -4.16 -5.57 -26.77
CA ASP A 37 -3.34 -4.96 -27.83
C ASP A 37 -1.91 -5.49 -27.80
N ASP A 38 -1.61 -6.50 -28.61
CA ASP A 38 -0.29 -7.14 -28.69
C ASP A 38 0.81 -6.24 -29.29
N THR A 39 0.47 -5.04 -29.79
CA THR A 39 1.47 -4.08 -30.29
C THR A 39 2.13 -3.26 -29.17
N LEU A 40 1.56 -3.29 -27.98
CA LEU A 40 2.06 -2.58 -26.81
C LEU A 40 2.92 -3.50 -25.95
N ASP A 41 4.07 -3.01 -25.52
CA ASP A 41 4.79 -3.64 -24.43
C ASP A 41 4.03 -3.51 -23.09
N PHE A 42 4.47 -4.28 -22.10
CA PHE A 42 3.82 -4.33 -20.80
C PHE A 42 3.81 -2.97 -20.09
N ALA A 43 4.93 -2.25 -20.09
CA ALA A 43 5.04 -0.94 -19.46
C ALA A 43 4.01 0.06 -20.04
N THR A 44 3.92 0.11 -21.37
CA THR A 44 2.97 0.95 -22.11
C THR A 44 1.52 0.56 -21.81
N LYS A 45 1.23 -0.74 -21.62
CA LYS A 45 -0.10 -1.18 -21.17
C LYS A 45 -0.43 -0.63 -19.79
N ILE A 46 0.52 -0.66 -18.85
CA ILE A 46 0.31 -0.16 -17.48
C ILE A 46 0.06 1.35 -17.48
N ASP A 47 0.79 2.14 -18.27
CA ASP A 47 0.58 3.59 -18.36
C ASP A 47 -0.83 3.91 -18.87
N ARG A 48 -1.26 3.27 -19.98
CA ARG A 48 -2.61 3.45 -20.52
C ARG A 48 -3.70 2.97 -19.56
N LEU A 49 -3.45 1.90 -18.80
CA LEU A 49 -4.38 1.43 -17.77
C LEU A 49 -4.45 2.41 -16.60
N GLY A 50 -3.33 3.01 -16.20
CA GLY A 50 -3.26 4.06 -15.19
C GLY A 50 -4.15 5.24 -15.53
N GLU A 51 -4.13 5.68 -16.80
CA GLU A 51 -5.04 6.75 -17.29
C GLU A 51 -6.52 6.32 -17.27
N ILE A 52 -6.83 5.11 -17.71
CA ILE A 52 -8.22 4.61 -17.79
C ILE A 52 -8.83 4.44 -16.40
N ARG A 53 -8.03 3.98 -15.44
CA ARG A 53 -8.45 3.69 -14.07
C ARG A 53 -8.22 4.82 -13.09
N HIS A 54 -7.52 5.86 -13.51
CA HIS A 54 -7.10 6.98 -12.67
C HIS A 54 -6.17 6.57 -11.52
N TRP A 55 -5.26 5.62 -11.77
CA TRP A 55 -4.25 5.20 -10.79
C TRP A 55 -3.12 6.22 -10.62
N PHE A 56 -2.82 6.95 -11.70
CA PHE A 56 -1.65 7.81 -11.78
C PHE A 56 -1.85 8.88 -12.86
N SER A 57 -1.32 10.09 -12.62
CA SER A 57 -1.44 11.22 -13.55
C SER A 57 -0.28 12.20 -13.53
N ALA A 58 0.84 11.89 -12.84
CA ALA A 58 2.00 12.79 -12.79
C ALA A 58 2.98 12.51 -13.94
N GLU A 59 3.84 13.48 -14.24
CA GLU A 59 4.93 13.31 -15.21
C GLU A 59 6.16 12.69 -14.55
N THR A 60 6.81 11.74 -15.22
CA THR A 60 7.94 10.95 -14.67
C THR A 60 9.28 11.12 -15.40
N PRO A 61 9.60 12.21 -16.14
CA PRO A 61 10.76 12.23 -17.04
C PRO A 61 12.09 11.92 -16.34
N THR A 62 12.33 12.51 -15.16
CA THR A 62 13.55 12.25 -14.36
C THR A 62 13.62 10.80 -13.88
N LEU A 63 12.49 10.22 -13.49
CA LEU A 63 12.44 8.82 -13.07
C LEU A 63 12.69 7.90 -14.27
N ASP A 64 12.15 8.21 -15.44
CA ASP A 64 12.37 7.44 -16.65
C ASP A 64 13.85 7.47 -17.08
N GLU A 65 14.52 8.63 -17.00
CA GLU A 65 15.98 8.77 -17.23
C GLU A 65 16.78 7.92 -16.24
N TYR A 66 16.41 7.94 -14.95
CA TYR A 66 17.03 7.10 -13.93
C TYR A 66 16.86 5.60 -14.22
N MET A 67 15.65 5.17 -14.61
CA MET A 67 15.35 3.78 -14.92
C MET A 67 16.08 3.28 -16.18
N ARG A 68 16.34 4.17 -17.15
CA ARG A 68 17.24 3.89 -18.29
C ARG A 68 18.73 3.88 -17.93
N GLY A 69 19.08 4.31 -16.71
CA GLY A 69 20.46 4.40 -16.24
C GLY A 69 21.21 5.61 -16.75
N GLU A 70 20.49 6.64 -17.22
CA GLU A 70 21.05 7.92 -17.67
C GLU A 70 21.41 8.82 -16.48
N LEU A 71 20.75 8.63 -15.33
CA LEU A 71 21.02 9.32 -14.07
C LEU A 71 21.49 8.34 -12.98
N THR A 72 22.35 8.83 -12.09
CA THR A 72 22.71 8.15 -10.84
C THR A 72 21.65 8.38 -9.76
N VAL A 73 21.71 7.59 -8.67
CA VAL A 73 20.81 7.79 -7.51
C VAL A 73 20.94 9.21 -6.95
N ALA A 74 22.17 9.69 -6.73
CA ALA A 74 22.43 11.01 -6.17
C ALA A 74 21.86 12.13 -7.06
N GLU A 75 22.13 12.09 -8.37
CA GLU A 75 21.58 13.09 -9.31
C GLU A 75 20.05 13.08 -9.34
N THR A 76 19.45 11.89 -9.34
CA THR A 76 17.98 11.74 -9.36
C THR A 76 17.34 12.28 -8.08
N VAL A 77 17.91 11.95 -6.92
CA VAL A 77 17.47 12.47 -5.61
C VAL A 77 17.62 13.98 -5.57
N ASP A 78 18.77 14.53 -5.97
CA ASP A 78 19.00 15.98 -5.98
C ASP A 78 17.99 16.73 -6.86
N ILE A 79 17.68 16.20 -8.04
CA ILE A 79 16.70 16.81 -8.97
C ILE A 79 15.29 16.81 -8.37
N LEU A 80 14.86 15.67 -7.83
CA LEU A 80 13.48 15.47 -7.37
C LEU A 80 13.23 16.01 -5.96
N ALA A 81 14.21 15.94 -5.05
CA ALA A 81 14.08 16.42 -3.67
C ALA A 81 14.13 17.95 -3.60
N LYS A 82 14.91 18.62 -4.45
CA LYS A 82 15.09 20.08 -4.41
C LYS A 82 13.79 20.90 -4.37
N PRO A 83 12.80 20.70 -5.26
CA PRO A 83 11.55 21.45 -5.18
C PRO A 83 10.75 21.15 -3.90
N ILE A 84 10.84 19.93 -3.38
CA ILE A 84 10.19 19.51 -2.12
C ILE A 84 10.87 20.19 -0.94
N ASP A 85 12.20 20.21 -0.90
CA ASP A 85 13.00 20.86 0.14
C ASP A 85 12.71 22.36 0.20
N GLU A 86 12.63 23.02 -0.96
CA GLU A 86 12.30 24.45 -1.05
C GLU A 86 10.89 24.73 -0.55
N ALA A 87 9.89 23.96 -0.99
CA ALA A 87 8.52 24.11 -0.51
C ALA A 87 8.42 23.86 0.99
N PHE A 88 9.08 22.81 1.51
CA PHE A 88 9.05 22.45 2.91
C PHE A 88 9.66 23.55 3.77
N SER A 89 10.89 24.00 3.46
CA SER A 89 11.61 25.02 4.23
C SER A 89 10.95 26.40 4.19
N THR A 90 10.07 26.64 3.22
CA THR A 90 9.37 27.92 3.08
C THR A 90 7.92 27.86 3.57
N ALA A 91 7.48 26.75 4.17
CA ALA A 91 6.09 26.51 4.58
C ALA A 91 5.12 26.70 3.39
N ASP A 92 5.43 26.05 2.28
CA ASP A 92 4.79 26.21 0.97
C ASP A 92 4.79 27.68 0.52
N PHE A 93 5.98 28.29 0.47
CA PHE A 93 6.17 29.69 0.09
C PHE A 93 5.31 30.67 0.93
N GLY A 94 5.17 30.35 2.21
CA GLY A 94 4.42 31.10 3.23
C GLY A 94 2.92 30.78 3.30
N ARG A 95 2.39 29.94 2.40
CA ARG A 95 0.96 29.60 2.37
C ARG A 95 0.51 28.90 3.64
N GLN A 96 1.33 27.98 4.18
CA GLN A 96 0.94 27.22 5.36
C GLN A 96 0.89 28.06 6.63
N TYR A 97 1.64 29.15 6.72
CA TYR A 97 1.48 30.08 7.85
C TYR A 97 0.06 30.64 7.91
N PHE A 98 -0.49 31.04 6.76
CA PHE A 98 -1.86 31.54 6.67
C PHE A 98 -2.89 30.44 6.97
N GLU A 99 -2.79 29.28 6.33
CA GLU A 99 -3.78 28.21 6.49
C GLU A 99 -3.79 27.64 7.92
N GLN A 100 -2.61 27.37 8.49
CA GLN A 100 -2.53 26.82 9.85
C GLN A 100 -2.94 27.83 10.91
N GLU A 101 -2.66 29.12 10.72
CA GLU A 101 -3.16 30.15 11.63
C GLU A 101 -4.69 30.30 11.55
N ARG A 102 -5.30 30.14 10.38
CA ARG A 102 -6.77 30.11 10.26
C ARG A 102 -7.38 28.94 11.04
N VAL A 103 -6.77 27.75 10.93
CA VAL A 103 -7.17 26.59 11.73
C VAL A 103 -7.02 26.89 13.21
N ALA A 104 -5.87 27.43 13.63
CA ALA A 104 -5.60 27.80 15.02
C ALA A 104 -6.63 28.80 15.57
N ARG A 105 -6.96 29.87 14.83
CA ARG A 105 -7.98 30.85 15.23
C ARG A 105 -9.33 30.20 15.51
N THR A 106 -9.76 29.26 14.66
CA THR A 106 -10.99 28.50 14.90
C THR A 106 -10.87 27.61 16.13
N GLN A 107 -9.72 26.94 16.31
CA GLN A 107 -9.51 26.01 17.42
C GLN A 107 -9.43 26.73 18.78
N ARG A 108 -8.73 27.88 18.89
CA ARG A 108 -8.59 28.65 20.13
C ARG A 108 -9.94 28.98 20.80
N GLN A 109 -11.01 29.13 20.03
CA GLN A 109 -12.38 29.41 20.54
C GLN A 109 -12.98 28.26 21.37
N TYR A 110 -12.46 27.04 21.23
CA TYR A 110 -12.93 25.86 21.96
C TYR A 110 -12.15 25.57 23.25
N HIS A 111 -11.16 26.40 23.60
CA HIS A 111 -10.29 26.21 24.76
C HIS A 111 -10.37 27.41 25.73
N SER A 112 -9.94 27.20 26.99
CA SER A 112 -9.68 28.34 27.88
C SER A 112 -8.50 29.16 27.34
N PRO A 113 -8.38 30.46 27.66
CA PRO A 113 -7.30 31.30 27.16
C PRO A 113 -5.89 30.71 27.41
N GLU A 114 -5.66 30.12 28.58
CA GLU A 114 -4.38 29.52 28.96
C GLU A 114 -4.08 28.28 28.11
N LYS A 115 -5.08 27.42 27.94
CA LYS A 115 -4.97 26.20 27.13
C LYS A 115 -4.84 26.52 25.64
N ALA A 116 -5.52 27.56 25.16
CA ALA A 116 -5.40 28.05 23.78
C ALA A 116 -3.99 28.56 23.49
N LEU A 117 -3.39 29.32 24.42
CA LEU A 117 -2.02 29.82 24.29
C LEU A 117 -0.99 28.68 24.30
N GLU A 118 -1.19 27.68 25.17
CA GLU A 118 -0.34 26.49 25.25
C GLU A 118 -0.42 25.66 23.95
N GLU A 119 -1.62 25.34 23.47
CA GLU A 119 -1.81 24.42 22.34
C GLU A 119 -1.61 25.05 20.96
N TRP A 120 -1.89 26.36 20.82
CA TRP A 120 -1.95 27.04 19.52
C TRP A 120 -1.12 28.33 19.45
N GLY A 121 -0.42 28.70 20.52
CA GLY A 121 0.33 29.95 20.59
C GLY A 121 -0.54 31.20 20.60
N ALA A 122 0.13 32.35 20.64
CA ALA A 122 -0.54 33.64 20.50
C ALA A 122 -1.15 33.75 19.09
N GLU A 123 -2.26 34.47 18.98
CA GLU A 123 -2.82 34.79 17.66
C GLU A 123 -1.88 35.76 16.93
N GLU A 124 -1.54 35.38 15.71
CA GLU A 124 -0.65 36.14 14.83
C GLU A 124 -1.37 36.47 13.52
N GLU A 125 -0.90 37.50 12.82
CA GLU A 125 -1.46 37.92 11.54
C GLU A 125 -0.52 37.51 10.39
N TYR A 126 -0.86 36.40 9.75
CA TYR A 126 -0.27 36.00 8.48
C TYR A 126 -1.20 36.43 7.36
N LEU A 127 -0.70 37.26 6.44
CA LEU A 127 -1.48 37.71 5.30
C LEU A 127 -1.68 36.57 4.31
N GLU A 128 -2.86 36.51 3.70
CA GLU A 128 -3.10 35.60 2.59
C GLU A 128 -2.13 35.94 1.45
N PRO A 129 -1.41 34.95 0.89
CA PRO A 129 -0.55 35.19 -0.27
C PRO A 129 -1.36 35.79 -1.43
N THR A 130 -0.92 36.92 -1.97
CA THR A 130 -1.64 37.68 -3.00
C THR A 130 -1.47 37.13 -4.42
N LYS A 131 -0.52 36.21 -4.62
CA LYS A 131 -0.31 35.52 -5.89
C LYS A 131 -1.26 34.33 -5.98
N GLU A 132 -1.73 34.03 -7.19
CA GLU A 132 -2.46 32.79 -7.47
C GLU A 132 -1.63 31.60 -6.99
N TRP A 133 -2.20 30.84 -6.06
CA TRP A 133 -1.55 29.68 -5.47
C TRP A 133 -1.68 28.49 -6.42
N ASP A 134 -0.57 27.79 -6.61
CA ASP A 134 -0.50 26.57 -7.39
C ASP A 134 -0.36 25.38 -6.43
N PRO A 135 -1.44 24.63 -6.15
CA PRO A 135 -1.40 23.50 -5.22
C PRO A 135 -0.41 22.40 -5.61
N SER A 136 -0.07 22.30 -6.90
CA SER A 136 0.94 21.33 -7.39
C SER A 136 2.34 21.60 -6.85
N LYS A 137 2.58 22.80 -6.31
CA LYS A 137 3.85 23.19 -5.69
C LYS A 137 3.86 23.09 -4.18
N SER A 138 2.76 22.61 -3.58
CA SER A 138 2.77 22.30 -2.15
C SER A 138 3.73 21.15 -1.86
N THR A 139 4.38 21.19 -0.70
CA THR A 139 5.23 20.11 -0.21
C THR A 139 4.49 18.78 -0.22
N GLU A 140 3.24 18.80 0.25
CA GLU A 140 2.38 17.61 0.29
C GLU A 140 2.15 17.05 -1.12
N GLN A 141 1.71 17.86 -2.09
CA GLN A 141 1.43 17.37 -3.45
C GLN A 141 2.69 16.87 -4.14
N LEU A 142 3.83 17.56 -4.00
CA LEU A 142 5.09 17.12 -4.59
C LEU A 142 5.55 15.77 -4.01
N LEU A 143 5.38 15.55 -2.71
CA LEU A 143 5.64 14.24 -2.08
C LEU A 143 4.68 13.16 -2.60
N TRP A 144 3.39 13.48 -2.76
CA TRP A 144 2.43 12.56 -3.36
C TRP A 144 2.82 12.17 -4.79
N ASP A 145 3.17 13.15 -5.62
CA ASP A 145 3.56 12.93 -7.01
C ASP A 145 4.84 12.08 -7.08
N LEU A 146 5.83 12.34 -6.23
CA LEU A 146 7.05 11.54 -6.13
C LEU A 146 6.73 10.08 -5.80
N TRP A 147 6.00 9.82 -4.72
CA TRP A 147 5.77 8.46 -4.25
C TRP A 147 4.83 7.69 -5.17
N PHE A 148 3.79 8.34 -5.72
CA PHE A 148 2.95 7.70 -6.73
C PHE A 148 3.72 7.40 -8.03
N SER A 149 4.66 8.25 -8.43
CA SER A 149 5.53 7.97 -9.59
C SER A 149 6.38 6.72 -9.38
N ILE A 150 7.03 6.59 -8.21
CA ILE A 150 7.83 5.40 -7.87
C ILE A 150 6.96 4.14 -7.77
N LEU A 151 5.79 4.23 -7.14
CA LEU A 151 4.88 3.09 -7.01
C LEU A 151 4.27 2.68 -8.35
N HIS A 152 3.99 3.63 -9.24
CA HIS A 152 3.53 3.36 -10.60
C HIS A 152 4.64 2.74 -11.46
N GLU A 153 5.89 3.22 -11.33
CA GLU A 153 7.04 2.59 -11.98
C GLU A 153 7.23 1.13 -11.53
N ALA A 154 7.08 0.86 -10.23
CA ALA A 154 7.15 -0.49 -9.70
C ALA A 154 6.11 -1.45 -10.31
N LYS A 155 4.92 -0.96 -10.72
CA LYS A 155 3.91 -1.76 -11.41
C LYS A 155 4.39 -2.24 -12.79
N LYS A 156 5.27 -1.48 -13.46
CA LYS A 156 5.78 -1.77 -14.81
C LYS A 156 6.89 -2.85 -14.82
N ILE A 157 7.60 -3.00 -13.70
CA ILE A 157 8.74 -3.92 -13.59
C ILE A 157 8.27 -5.31 -13.18
N ALA A 158 8.46 -6.32 -14.04
CA ALA A 158 8.15 -7.70 -13.69
C ALA A 158 8.82 -8.11 -12.36
N PHE A 159 8.08 -8.77 -11.45
CA PHE A 159 8.63 -9.20 -10.15
C PHE A 159 9.82 -10.18 -10.26
N THR A 160 10.03 -10.77 -11.44
CA THR A 160 11.19 -11.61 -11.76
C THR A 160 12.44 -10.80 -12.11
N ASP A 161 12.31 -9.51 -12.43
CA ASP A 161 13.43 -8.61 -12.72
C ASP A 161 13.94 -7.96 -11.43
N GLU A 162 14.69 -8.73 -10.65
CA GLU A 162 15.22 -8.25 -9.38
C GLU A 162 16.19 -7.06 -9.52
N ALA A 163 16.84 -6.93 -10.67
CA ALA A 163 17.82 -5.89 -10.92
C ALA A 163 17.13 -4.52 -11.08
N GLN A 164 16.04 -4.47 -11.85
CA GLN A 164 15.25 -3.25 -12.01
C GLN A 164 14.51 -2.88 -10.73
N HIS A 165 13.94 -3.86 -10.01
CA HIS A 165 13.39 -3.61 -8.66
C HIS A 165 14.49 -3.10 -7.72
N GLY A 166 15.70 -3.65 -7.79
CA GLY A 166 16.89 -3.19 -7.07
C GLY A 166 17.21 -1.72 -7.33
N ARG A 167 17.12 -1.26 -8.59
CA ARG A 167 17.29 0.16 -8.94
C ARG A 167 16.25 1.05 -8.24
N LEU A 168 14.98 0.70 -8.26
CA LEU A 168 13.96 1.49 -7.56
C LEU A 168 14.16 1.50 -6.04
N ILE A 169 14.55 0.37 -5.44
CA ILE A 169 14.83 0.31 -4.00
C ILE A 169 15.99 1.24 -3.63
N ASN A 170 17.08 1.21 -4.42
CA ASN A 170 18.22 2.11 -4.21
C ASN A 170 17.83 3.58 -4.32
N LEU A 171 16.87 3.92 -5.19
CA LEU A 171 16.35 5.29 -5.29
C LEU A 171 15.58 5.70 -4.03
N VAL A 172 14.67 4.84 -3.54
CA VAL A 172 13.93 5.11 -2.29
C VAL A 172 14.90 5.22 -1.10
N GLN A 173 15.91 4.36 -1.03
CA GLN A 173 16.96 4.43 -0.01
C GLN A 173 17.77 5.73 -0.15
N GLY A 174 18.08 6.17 -1.37
CA GLY A 174 18.72 7.45 -1.63
C GLY A 174 17.93 8.64 -1.11
N PHE A 175 16.60 8.64 -1.28
CA PHE A 175 15.73 9.66 -0.65
C PHE A 175 15.78 9.55 0.87
N LYS A 176 15.72 8.35 1.44
CA LYS A 176 15.77 8.16 2.90
C LYS A 176 17.06 8.69 3.53
N ASP A 177 18.18 8.53 2.82
CA ASP A 177 19.50 8.98 3.23
C ASP A 177 19.75 10.48 2.92
N HIS A 178 18.87 11.11 2.15
CA HIS A 178 18.94 12.54 1.84
C HIS A 178 18.72 13.36 3.13
N PRO A 179 19.55 14.38 3.40
CA PRO A 179 19.37 15.23 4.57
C PRO A 179 17.99 15.89 4.59
N ASN A 180 17.34 15.89 5.74
CA ASN A 180 16.09 16.64 5.90
C ASN A 180 16.36 18.15 5.71
N PRO A 181 15.52 18.85 4.93
CA PRO A 181 15.63 20.29 4.77
C PRO A 181 15.38 21.01 6.11
N PRO A 182 15.96 22.21 6.31
CA PRO A 182 15.75 22.95 7.53
C PRO A 182 14.25 23.30 7.70
N PRO A 183 13.74 23.33 8.94
CA PRO A 183 12.37 23.72 9.21
C PRO A 183 12.13 25.20 8.81
N PRO A 184 10.90 25.56 8.43
CA PRO A 184 10.52 26.96 8.23
C PRO A 184 10.86 27.86 9.41
N VAL A 185 11.25 29.09 9.08
CA VAL A 185 11.53 30.14 10.06
C VAL A 185 10.55 31.30 9.85
N PRO A 186 9.72 31.65 10.85
CA PRO A 186 9.58 31.01 12.17
C PRO A 186 8.79 29.69 12.12
N MET A 187 9.18 28.67 12.89
CA MET A 187 8.35 27.47 13.08
C MET A 187 7.27 27.77 14.12
N THR A 188 6.06 28.14 13.67
CA THR A 188 4.95 28.47 14.56
C THR A 188 4.34 27.20 15.19
N ILE A 189 3.67 27.34 16.35
CA ILE A 189 2.98 26.21 17.01
C ILE A 189 1.92 25.58 16.09
N PRO A 190 1.05 26.36 15.39
CA PRO A 190 0.11 25.79 14.44
C PRO A 190 0.79 25.04 13.29
N LEU A 191 1.89 25.56 12.74
CA LEU A 191 2.61 24.91 11.66
C LEU A 191 3.20 23.58 12.11
N LYS A 192 3.81 23.53 13.31
CA LYS A 192 4.35 22.30 13.88
C LYS A 192 3.29 21.22 14.16
N ARG A 193 2.01 21.57 14.17
CA ARG A 193 0.90 20.62 14.30
C ARG A 193 0.37 20.11 12.96
N SER A 194 0.84 20.69 11.85
CA SER A 194 0.55 20.17 10.51
C SER A 194 1.33 18.88 10.30
N TRP A 195 0.66 17.84 9.84
CA TRP A 195 1.20 16.48 9.75
C TRP A 195 2.47 16.37 8.88
N ILE A 196 2.68 17.29 7.94
CA ILE A 196 3.91 17.36 7.12
C ILE A 196 5.10 17.92 7.92
N TRP A 197 4.88 18.93 8.77
CA TRP A 197 5.93 19.61 9.53
C TRP A 197 6.11 19.09 10.96
N GLU A 198 5.22 18.20 11.43
CA GLU A 198 5.21 17.70 12.81
C GLU A 198 6.51 16.98 13.19
N SER A 199 7.09 16.21 12.27
CA SER A 199 8.24 15.34 12.55
C SER A 199 9.60 15.93 12.19
N ASP A 200 9.65 17.03 11.43
CA ASP A 200 10.89 17.65 10.93
C ASP A 200 11.83 16.68 10.16
N THR A 201 11.31 15.52 9.73
CA THR A 201 12.05 14.36 9.19
C THR A 201 11.43 13.81 7.90
N ILE A 202 11.08 14.68 6.95
CA ILE A 202 10.30 14.31 5.74
C ILE A 202 10.92 13.15 4.95
N TRP A 203 12.25 13.05 4.90
CA TRP A 203 12.98 12.05 4.15
C TRP A 203 13.30 10.82 5.00
N THR A 204 13.73 11.01 6.25
CA THR A 204 14.14 9.90 7.11
C THR A 204 12.98 8.96 7.46
N ASP A 205 11.80 9.53 7.72
CA ASP A 205 10.64 8.74 8.16
C ASP A 205 9.80 8.20 7.00
N LEU A 206 9.96 8.78 5.80
CA LEU A 206 9.18 8.42 4.60
C LEU A 206 7.67 8.38 4.88
N ALA A 207 7.16 9.30 5.72
CA ALA A 207 5.78 9.25 6.21
C ALA A 207 4.75 9.25 5.07
N VAL A 208 4.94 10.12 4.07
CA VAL A 208 4.05 10.20 2.91
C VAL A 208 4.10 8.91 2.09
N LEU A 209 5.27 8.27 1.89
CA LEU A 209 5.36 6.97 1.21
C LEU A 209 4.47 5.92 1.87
N GLY A 210 4.45 5.85 3.21
CA GLY A 210 3.61 4.90 3.94
C GLY A 210 2.10 5.09 3.67
N ILE A 211 1.66 6.35 3.53
CA ILE A 211 0.28 6.69 3.18
C ILE A 211 0.04 6.45 1.69
N SER A 212 0.97 6.82 0.81
CA SER A 212 0.89 6.54 -0.64
C SER A 212 0.76 5.07 -0.94
N VAL A 213 1.53 4.21 -0.25
CA VAL A 213 1.36 2.76 -0.32
C VAL A 213 -0.05 2.36 0.10
N SER A 214 -0.62 2.98 1.14
CA SER A 214 -2.00 2.67 1.56
C SER A 214 -3.05 3.10 0.53
N GLU A 215 -2.85 4.23 -0.14
CA GLU A 215 -3.73 4.70 -1.20
C GLU A 215 -3.62 3.86 -2.48
N VAL A 216 -2.42 3.44 -2.90
CA VAL A 216 -2.27 2.58 -4.09
C VAL A 216 -2.91 1.20 -3.91
N PHE A 217 -3.17 0.74 -2.68
CA PHE A 217 -4.01 -0.46 -2.48
C PHE A 217 -5.46 -0.27 -2.94
N ASN A 218 -5.94 0.98 -3.06
CA ASN A 218 -7.21 1.25 -3.73
C ASN A 218 -7.15 0.90 -5.22
N ASP A 219 -5.96 0.81 -5.84
CA ASP A 219 -5.77 0.36 -7.22
C ASP A 219 -5.64 -1.16 -7.35
N ALA A 220 -5.78 -1.94 -6.28
CA ALA A 220 -5.67 -3.39 -6.35
C ALA A 220 -6.89 -4.02 -7.05
N CYS A 221 -6.72 -5.23 -7.59
CA CYS A 221 -7.78 -6.03 -8.18
C CYS A 221 -8.94 -6.24 -7.18
N GLY A 222 -10.18 -5.98 -7.64
CA GLY A 222 -11.37 -6.07 -6.79
C GLY A 222 -11.65 -4.83 -5.93
N CYS A 223 -10.78 -3.82 -5.99
CA CYS A 223 -10.95 -2.50 -5.41
C CYS A 223 -11.12 -1.45 -6.52
N GLY A 224 -10.04 -0.88 -7.05
CA GLY A 224 -10.04 0.18 -8.08
C GLY A 224 -9.47 -0.29 -9.42
N ALA A 225 -8.77 -1.42 -9.44
CA ALA A 225 -8.49 -2.14 -10.68
C ALA A 225 -9.55 -3.18 -11.00
N GLY A 226 -9.65 -3.49 -12.30
CA GLY A 226 -10.32 -4.70 -12.74
C GLY A 226 -9.47 -5.95 -12.51
N TRP A 227 -9.79 -6.98 -13.26
CA TRP A 227 -9.17 -8.30 -13.19
C TRP A 227 -8.53 -8.70 -14.53
N LEU A 228 -8.19 -7.74 -15.40
CA LEU A 228 -7.45 -8.06 -16.62
C LEU A 228 -6.02 -8.48 -16.28
N TRP A 229 -5.42 -9.32 -17.13
CA TRP A 229 -4.09 -9.88 -16.87
C TRP A 229 -3.00 -8.83 -16.57
N PRO A 230 -2.94 -7.63 -17.22
CA PRO A 230 -1.90 -6.66 -16.87
C PRO A 230 -2.20 -5.98 -15.54
N GLU A 231 -3.47 -5.83 -15.16
CA GLU A 231 -3.87 -5.27 -13.87
C GLU A 231 -3.46 -6.20 -12.71
N GLN A 232 -3.64 -7.52 -12.90
CA GLN A 232 -3.18 -8.54 -11.95
C GLN A 232 -1.65 -8.48 -11.80
N GLN A 233 -0.93 -8.55 -12.93
CA GLN A 233 0.53 -8.55 -12.92
C GLN A 233 1.13 -7.24 -12.36
N ALA A 234 0.52 -6.08 -12.64
CA ALA A 234 0.92 -4.80 -12.03
C ALA A 234 0.85 -4.83 -10.49
N ASN A 235 -0.20 -5.43 -9.94
CA ASN A 235 -0.37 -5.56 -8.49
C ASN A 235 0.58 -6.62 -7.89
N GLU A 236 0.88 -7.70 -8.60
CA GLU A 236 1.92 -8.68 -8.23
C GLU A 236 3.31 -8.02 -8.18
N ASN A 237 3.66 -7.25 -9.21
CA ASN A 237 4.91 -6.48 -9.31
C ASN A 237 5.04 -5.48 -8.14
N LEU A 238 3.98 -4.74 -7.87
CA LEU A 238 3.93 -3.82 -6.73
C LEU A 238 4.09 -4.55 -5.39
N SER A 239 3.43 -5.71 -5.23
CA SER A 239 3.55 -6.55 -4.03
C SER A 239 4.99 -7.01 -3.80
N TYR A 240 5.69 -7.43 -4.86
CA TYR A 240 7.10 -7.78 -4.79
C TYR A 240 7.97 -6.58 -4.39
N PHE A 241 7.78 -5.42 -5.02
CA PHE A 241 8.52 -4.20 -4.70
C PHE A 241 8.37 -3.80 -3.23
N MET A 242 7.14 -3.77 -2.71
CA MET A 242 6.87 -3.44 -1.30
C MET A 242 7.47 -4.46 -0.33
N ALA A 243 7.47 -5.74 -0.69
CA ALA A 243 8.14 -6.77 0.09
C ALA A 243 9.65 -6.51 0.13
N ARG A 244 10.28 -6.16 -1.01
CA ARG A 244 11.70 -5.83 -1.06
C ARG A 244 12.05 -4.57 -0.26
N LEU A 245 11.21 -3.53 -0.28
CA LEU A 245 11.39 -2.34 0.57
C LEU A 245 11.37 -2.70 2.06
N THR A 246 10.52 -3.65 2.45
CA THR A 246 10.42 -4.15 3.82
C THR A 246 11.65 -4.97 4.20
N ALA A 247 12.03 -5.95 3.37
CA ALA A 247 13.16 -6.84 3.62
C ALA A 247 14.52 -6.10 3.66
N SER A 248 14.66 -5.01 2.88
CA SER A 248 15.87 -4.17 2.89
C SER A 248 15.96 -3.23 4.10
N GLY A 249 14.88 -3.08 4.89
CA GLY A 249 14.82 -2.07 5.95
C GLY A 249 14.63 -0.63 5.44
N THR A 250 14.45 -0.44 4.14
CA THR A 250 14.21 0.88 3.51
C THR A 250 12.90 1.47 4.01
N ALA A 251 11.80 0.71 3.96
CA ALA A 251 10.51 1.15 4.49
C ALA A 251 9.76 -0.04 5.12
N ASN A 252 9.27 0.13 6.35
CA ASN A 252 8.60 -0.96 7.05
C ASN A 252 7.13 -1.08 6.65
N LEU A 253 6.83 -1.94 5.67
CA LEU A 253 5.49 -2.15 5.13
C LEU A 253 4.88 -3.50 5.54
N TYR A 254 5.38 -4.10 6.63
CA TYR A 254 4.97 -5.45 7.08
C TYR A 254 3.45 -5.63 7.19
N SER A 255 2.71 -4.58 7.57
CA SER A 255 1.26 -4.61 7.71
C SER A 255 0.54 -4.93 6.38
N LYS A 256 1.12 -4.52 5.24
CA LYS A 256 0.63 -4.86 3.90
C LYS A 256 0.88 -6.33 3.58
N GLY A 257 2.06 -6.85 3.92
CA GLY A 257 2.35 -8.28 3.82
C GLY A 257 1.39 -9.14 4.65
N ILE A 258 1.08 -8.74 5.89
CA ILE A 258 0.05 -9.42 6.70
C ILE A 258 -1.30 -9.41 5.98
N CYS A 259 -1.71 -8.28 5.39
CA CYS A 259 -2.97 -8.21 4.64
C CYS A 259 -3.00 -9.20 3.46
N CYS A 260 -1.93 -9.28 2.67
CA CYS A 260 -1.81 -10.19 1.53
C CYS A 260 -1.83 -11.66 1.98
N VAL A 261 -1.01 -12.03 2.97
CA VAL A 261 -0.97 -13.40 3.50
C VAL A 261 -2.32 -13.80 4.11
N SER A 262 -3.03 -12.86 4.74
CA SER A 262 -4.35 -13.11 5.32
C SER A 262 -5.43 -13.41 4.26
N MET A 263 -5.17 -13.20 2.96
CA MET A 263 -6.12 -13.61 1.92
C MET A 263 -6.24 -15.13 1.83
N LEU A 264 -5.18 -15.88 2.12
CA LEU A 264 -5.20 -17.35 2.19
C LEU A 264 -6.15 -17.89 3.28
N GLU A 265 -6.53 -17.06 4.24
CA GLU A 265 -7.47 -17.43 5.30
C GLU A 265 -8.93 -17.25 4.88
N ARG A 266 -9.19 -16.59 3.75
CA ARG A 266 -10.54 -16.23 3.30
C ARG A 266 -10.98 -17.13 2.15
N THR A 267 -12.27 -17.12 1.88
CA THR A 267 -12.77 -17.64 0.60
C THR A 267 -12.40 -16.61 -0.48
N PRO A 268 -11.75 -17.02 -1.58
CA PRO A 268 -11.38 -16.10 -2.65
C PRO A 268 -12.59 -15.32 -3.14
N SER A 269 -12.43 -14.02 -3.32
CA SER A 269 -13.51 -13.12 -3.70
C SER A 269 -13.00 -12.03 -4.61
N ALA A 270 -13.69 -11.83 -5.74
CA ALA A 270 -13.38 -10.78 -6.71
C ALA A 270 -13.67 -9.35 -6.22
N GLY A 271 -13.86 -9.15 -4.91
CA GLY A 271 -14.21 -7.87 -4.30
C GLY A 271 -15.63 -7.39 -4.61
N SER A 272 -16.02 -6.25 -4.04
CA SER A 272 -17.33 -5.65 -4.27
C SER A 272 -17.38 -4.78 -5.53
N ARG A 273 -16.24 -4.28 -6.00
CA ARG A 273 -16.13 -3.34 -7.13
C ARG A 273 -15.74 -4.04 -8.44
N HIS A 274 -16.04 -3.36 -9.54
CA HIS A 274 -15.77 -3.75 -10.92
C HIS A 274 -16.51 -4.99 -11.43
N PHE A 275 -17.19 -4.80 -12.55
CA PHE A 275 -17.82 -5.79 -13.39
C PHE A 275 -17.14 -5.81 -14.78
N PRO A 276 -16.94 -6.98 -15.43
CA PRO A 276 -17.32 -8.32 -15.00
C PRO A 276 -16.44 -8.88 -13.88
N LYS A 277 -16.97 -9.87 -13.16
CA LYS A 277 -16.23 -10.62 -12.14
C LYS A 277 -15.41 -11.73 -12.83
N PRO A 278 -14.14 -11.93 -12.48
CA PRO A 278 -13.34 -13.03 -12.99
C PRO A 278 -13.82 -14.38 -12.43
N PRO A 279 -13.42 -15.50 -13.05
CA PRO A 279 -13.44 -16.81 -12.42
C PRO A 279 -12.74 -16.82 -11.06
N ILE A 280 -13.26 -17.61 -10.12
CA ILE A 280 -12.70 -17.73 -8.76
C ILE A 280 -11.27 -18.28 -8.77
N VAL A 281 -10.93 -19.14 -9.74
CA VAL A 281 -9.57 -19.67 -9.89
C VAL A 281 -8.55 -18.58 -10.22
N GLU A 282 -8.93 -17.55 -10.99
CA GLU A 282 -8.06 -16.41 -11.28
C GLU A 282 -7.84 -15.55 -10.04
N VAL A 283 -8.90 -15.34 -9.24
CA VAL A 283 -8.80 -14.65 -7.95
C VAL A 283 -7.85 -15.39 -7.01
N LEU A 284 -8.03 -16.70 -6.89
CA LEU A 284 -7.18 -17.55 -6.04
C LEU A 284 -5.72 -17.51 -6.53
N SER A 285 -5.50 -17.60 -7.85
CA SER A 285 -4.17 -17.50 -8.46
C SER A 285 -3.46 -16.21 -8.04
N HIS A 286 -4.12 -15.06 -8.22
CA HIS A 286 -3.59 -13.74 -7.85
C HIS A 286 -3.31 -13.62 -6.33
N GLU A 287 -4.25 -14.05 -5.49
CA GLU A 287 -4.10 -14.00 -4.03
C GLU A 287 -2.93 -14.87 -3.55
N VAL A 288 -2.76 -16.06 -4.13
CA VAL A 288 -1.64 -16.97 -3.83
C VAL A 288 -0.31 -16.36 -4.28
N THR A 289 -0.24 -15.79 -5.49
CA THR A 289 0.98 -15.11 -5.98
C THR A 289 1.40 -13.99 -5.04
N CYS A 290 0.51 -13.03 -4.75
CA CYS A 290 0.83 -11.90 -3.88
C CYS A 290 1.25 -12.34 -2.47
N ALA A 291 0.54 -13.32 -1.88
CA ALA A 291 0.91 -13.87 -0.58
C ALA A 291 2.28 -14.57 -0.60
N ALA A 292 2.57 -15.32 -1.67
CA ALA A 292 3.84 -16.01 -1.84
C ALA A 292 5.00 -15.03 -1.97
N LEU A 293 4.87 -13.97 -2.77
CA LEU A 293 5.91 -12.94 -2.96
C LEU A 293 6.28 -12.27 -1.63
N TRP A 294 5.29 -11.86 -0.83
CA TRP A 294 5.53 -11.31 0.51
C TRP A 294 6.21 -12.30 1.44
N THR A 295 5.79 -13.57 1.41
CA THR A 295 6.34 -14.62 2.28
C THR A 295 7.79 -14.94 1.93
N ILE A 296 8.11 -15.07 0.64
CA ILE A 296 9.44 -15.42 0.15
C ILE A 296 10.43 -14.27 0.40
N VAL A 297 10.02 -13.03 0.14
CA VAL A 297 10.93 -11.87 0.17
C VAL A 297 11.07 -11.28 1.58
N ALA A 298 9.95 -11.11 2.29
CA ALA A 298 9.89 -10.38 3.56
C ALA A 298 9.20 -11.16 4.68
N GLY A 299 9.21 -12.51 4.58
CA GLY A 299 8.53 -13.36 5.54
C GLY A 299 9.00 -13.13 6.98
N LYS A 300 10.31 -12.92 7.19
CA LYS A 300 10.85 -12.64 8.51
C LYS A 300 10.20 -11.39 9.12
N GLU A 301 10.12 -10.29 8.38
CA GLU A 301 9.56 -9.02 8.83
C GLU A 301 8.02 -9.08 8.99
N VAL A 302 7.34 -9.79 8.10
CA VAL A 302 5.88 -9.99 8.16
C VAL A 302 5.48 -10.80 9.40
N PHE A 303 6.30 -11.79 9.77
CA PHE A 303 6.00 -12.72 10.87
C PHE A 303 6.75 -12.43 12.18
N SER A 304 7.70 -11.49 12.23
CA SER A 304 8.47 -11.13 13.44
C SER A 304 7.68 -10.35 14.48
N LYS A 305 6.52 -9.77 14.11
CA LYS A 305 5.62 -9.11 15.07
C LYS A 305 4.96 -10.06 16.06
N TYR A 306 5.07 -11.36 15.81
CA TYR A 306 4.53 -12.42 16.62
C TYR A 306 5.60 -12.93 17.59
N ALA A 307 5.23 -13.18 18.85
CA ALA A 307 6.20 -13.72 19.80
C ALA A 307 6.59 -15.14 19.35
N ASP A 308 7.88 -15.46 19.39
CA ASP A 308 8.39 -16.81 19.09
C ASP A 308 8.12 -17.77 20.26
N THR A 309 6.87 -17.80 20.74
CA THR A 309 6.40 -18.78 21.71
C THR A 309 5.94 -20.01 20.95
N ARG A 310 6.79 -21.03 20.88
CA ARG A 310 6.41 -22.35 20.41
C ARG A 310 5.41 -22.98 21.38
N ASP A 311 4.23 -23.33 20.88
CA ASP A 311 3.31 -24.26 21.54
C ASP A 311 2.99 -25.37 20.54
N GLU A 312 3.56 -26.56 20.74
CA GLU A 312 3.34 -27.71 19.85
C GLU A 312 1.86 -28.07 19.72
N ARG A 313 1.07 -27.79 20.76
CA ARG A 313 -0.39 -28.01 20.75
C ARG A 313 -1.08 -27.12 19.72
N ASP A 314 -0.50 -25.96 19.40
CA ASP A 314 -1.07 -25.04 18.41
C ASP A 314 -0.79 -25.51 16.97
N ILE A 315 0.33 -26.22 16.74
CA ILE A 315 0.64 -26.87 15.45
C ILE A 315 -0.35 -28.03 15.21
N GLU A 316 -0.59 -28.88 16.20
CA GLU A 316 -1.54 -30.00 16.12
C GLU A 316 -3.00 -29.55 15.91
N VAL A 317 -3.34 -28.31 16.26
CA VAL A 317 -4.67 -27.76 15.98
C VAL A 317 -4.84 -27.50 14.48
N VAL A 318 -3.79 -27.18 13.73
CA VAL A 318 -3.88 -26.78 12.31
C VAL A 318 -4.54 -27.85 11.47
N ASP A 319 -4.20 -29.13 11.66
CA ASP A 319 -4.80 -30.25 10.91
C ASP A 319 -6.32 -30.31 11.06
N ARG A 320 -6.86 -29.87 12.21
CA ARG A 320 -8.31 -29.83 12.48
C ARG A 320 -8.99 -28.60 11.89
N ILE A 321 -8.24 -27.55 11.57
CA ILE A 321 -8.78 -26.26 11.11
C ILE A 321 -8.36 -25.88 9.70
N ILE A 322 -7.50 -26.66 9.03
CA ILE A 322 -7.04 -26.40 7.67
C ILE A 322 -8.18 -26.45 6.63
N GLY A 323 -9.37 -26.93 6.99
CA GLY A 323 -10.57 -26.79 6.15
C GLY A 323 -11.30 -25.46 6.31
N LEU A 324 -11.06 -24.72 7.40
CA LEU A 324 -11.83 -23.54 7.79
C LEU A 324 -11.37 -22.27 7.05
N ARG A 325 -12.29 -21.30 6.91
CA ARG A 325 -12.07 -20.00 6.27
C ARG A 325 -12.77 -18.88 7.04
N GLY A 326 -12.32 -17.65 6.86
CA GLY A 326 -12.99 -16.44 7.33
C GLY A 326 -13.32 -16.47 8.82
N ASP A 327 -14.59 -16.20 9.15
CA ASP A 327 -15.10 -16.15 10.53
C ASP A 327 -15.12 -17.52 11.24
N ASP A 328 -14.84 -18.62 10.55
CA ASP A 328 -14.72 -19.94 11.17
C ASP A 328 -13.35 -20.18 11.80
N LEU A 329 -12.34 -19.40 11.42
CA LEU A 329 -11.00 -19.54 11.98
C LEU A 329 -10.96 -19.08 13.46
N PRO A 330 -10.28 -19.82 14.35
CA PRO A 330 -10.25 -19.52 15.78
C PRO A 330 -9.79 -18.09 16.12
N TRP A 331 -8.79 -17.57 15.40
CA TRP A 331 -8.27 -16.22 15.60
C TRP A 331 -9.22 -15.12 15.10
N ASN A 332 -10.09 -15.40 14.13
CA ASN A 332 -11.11 -14.46 13.68
C ASN A 332 -12.32 -14.43 14.62
N ARG A 333 -12.72 -15.58 15.19
CA ARG A 333 -13.75 -15.63 16.25
C ARG A 333 -13.31 -14.92 17.53
N SER A 334 -12.02 -15.01 17.87
CA SER A 334 -11.43 -14.37 19.05
C SER A 334 -11.48 -12.84 19.03
N ARG A 335 -11.60 -12.20 17.84
CA ARG A 335 -11.79 -10.74 17.71
C ARG A 335 -13.01 -10.23 18.48
N ARG A 336 -14.05 -11.05 18.66
CA ARG A 336 -15.28 -10.67 19.38
C ARG A 336 -15.16 -10.78 20.91
N LYS A 337 -14.09 -11.38 21.46
CA LYS A 337 -13.95 -11.62 22.92
C LYS A 337 -12.60 -11.21 23.53
N PHE A 338 -11.72 -10.50 22.80
CA PHE A 338 -10.42 -9.96 23.28
C PHE A 338 -9.46 -10.95 23.95
N LYS A 339 -9.72 -12.26 23.96
CA LYS A 339 -8.85 -13.28 24.54
C LYS A 339 -8.14 -14.08 23.45
N GLY A 340 -6.82 -13.95 23.35
CA GLY A 340 -5.96 -14.99 22.77
C GLY A 340 -5.52 -14.83 21.31
N ARG A 341 -5.38 -13.61 20.76
CA ARG A 341 -4.77 -13.43 19.43
C ARG A 341 -3.33 -13.95 19.38
N ALA A 342 -2.55 -13.62 20.42
CA ALA A 342 -1.17 -14.08 20.61
C ALA A 342 -1.05 -15.61 20.72
N ARG A 343 -2.09 -16.29 21.22
CA ARG A 343 -2.10 -17.74 21.35
C ARG A 343 -2.11 -18.45 20.00
N TRP A 344 -2.64 -17.85 18.94
CA TRP A 344 -2.79 -18.55 17.66
C TRP A 344 -1.70 -18.19 16.65
N GLU A 345 -0.64 -17.51 17.05
CA GLU A 345 0.36 -16.99 16.12
C GLU A 345 1.18 -18.12 15.48
N THR A 346 1.65 -19.08 16.26
CA THR A 346 2.32 -20.30 15.78
C THR A 346 1.38 -21.13 14.89
N ALA A 347 0.12 -21.31 15.30
CA ALA A 347 -0.89 -21.98 14.47
C ALA A 347 -1.15 -21.25 13.15
N ARG A 348 -1.10 -19.92 13.14
CA ARG A 348 -1.32 -19.11 11.93
C ARG A 348 -0.17 -19.21 10.95
N LYS A 349 1.08 -19.17 11.45
CA LYS A 349 2.28 -19.44 10.64
C LYS A 349 2.16 -20.84 9.99
N GLU A 350 1.80 -21.86 10.77
CA GLU A 350 1.71 -23.24 10.28
C GLU A 350 0.53 -23.43 9.32
N PHE A 351 -0.61 -22.80 9.61
CA PHE A 351 -1.76 -22.76 8.71
C PHE A 351 -1.37 -22.16 7.36
N THR A 352 -0.67 -21.02 7.34
CA THR A 352 -0.19 -20.40 6.10
C THR A 352 0.74 -21.34 5.33
N ARG A 353 1.70 -22.00 6.00
CA ARG A 353 2.58 -22.99 5.37
C ARG A 353 1.78 -24.13 4.74
N GLN A 354 0.86 -24.74 5.48
CA GLN A 354 0.03 -25.84 4.98
C GLN A 354 -0.89 -25.39 3.84
N ARG A 355 -1.40 -24.16 3.86
CA ARG A 355 -2.17 -23.59 2.74
C ARG A 355 -1.33 -23.50 1.49
N PHE A 356 -0.14 -22.92 1.56
CA PHE A 356 0.76 -22.89 0.41
C PHE A 356 1.09 -24.30 -0.11
N GLN A 357 1.32 -25.26 0.78
CA GLN A 357 1.55 -26.66 0.39
C GLN A 357 0.32 -27.33 -0.26
N ALA A 358 -0.88 -26.94 0.12
CA ALA A 358 -2.11 -27.40 -0.53
C ALA A 358 -2.26 -26.77 -1.92
N GLU A 359 -2.07 -25.45 -2.03
CA GLU A 359 -2.16 -24.74 -3.31
C GLU A 359 -1.05 -25.15 -4.28
N SER A 360 0.13 -25.54 -3.80
CA SER A 360 1.20 -26.08 -4.65
C SER A 360 0.84 -27.42 -5.31
N LYS A 361 -0.22 -28.08 -4.86
CA LYS A 361 -0.76 -29.34 -5.44
C LYS A 361 -2.11 -29.12 -6.14
N ASN A 362 -2.60 -27.89 -6.20
CA ASN A 362 -3.90 -27.57 -6.79
C ASN A 362 -3.82 -27.56 -8.32
N GLU A 363 -4.38 -28.59 -8.95
CA GLU A 363 -4.32 -28.78 -10.41
C GLU A 363 -5.06 -27.69 -11.21
N GLU A 364 -5.98 -26.94 -10.58
CA GLU A 364 -6.66 -25.81 -11.19
C GLU A 364 -5.76 -24.58 -11.36
N LEU A 365 -4.68 -24.47 -10.57
CA LEU A 365 -3.70 -23.39 -10.65
C LEU A 365 -2.64 -23.66 -11.72
N THR A 366 -2.07 -22.59 -12.26
CA THR A 366 -0.98 -22.71 -13.25
C THR A 366 0.29 -23.27 -12.60
N PRO A 367 1.19 -23.91 -13.36
CA PRO A 367 2.46 -24.41 -12.83
C PRO A 367 3.27 -23.34 -12.11
N ALA A 368 3.35 -22.13 -12.66
CA ALA A 368 4.11 -21.02 -12.07
C ALA A 368 3.59 -20.63 -10.66
N VAL A 369 2.27 -20.61 -10.48
CA VAL A 369 1.64 -20.28 -9.20
C VAL A 369 1.85 -21.42 -8.20
N ARG A 370 1.76 -22.67 -8.65
CA ARG A 370 2.07 -23.84 -7.81
C ARG A 370 3.53 -23.84 -7.35
N ASP A 371 4.46 -23.49 -8.23
CA ASP A 371 5.89 -23.40 -7.91
C ASP A 371 6.17 -22.27 -6.91
N LEU A 372 5.53 -21.11 -7.07
CA LEU A 372 5.60 -20.02 -6.09
C LEU A 372 5.03 -20.44 -4.73
N ALA A 373 3.88 -21.13 -4.71
CA ALA A 373 3.30 -21.65 -3.48
C ALA A 373 4.23 -22.67 -2.80
N ALA A 374 4.86 -23.58 -3.56
CA ALA A 374 5.84 -24.51 -3.02
C ALA A 374 7.02 -23.78 -2.36
N LYS A 375 7.61 -22.79 -3.05
CA LYS A 375 8.70 -21.96 -2.51
C LYS A 375 8.28 -21.18 -1.26
N ALA A 376 7.06 -20.65 -1.23
CA ALA A 376 6.54 -19.96 -0.05
C ALA A 376 6.35 -20.91 1.13
N ALA A 377 5.87 -22.14 0.89
CA ALA A 377 5.78 -23.16 1.93
C ALA A 377 7.17 -23.53 2.49
N GLU A 378 8.19 -23.62 1.64
CA GLU A 378 9.58 -23.84 2.06
C GLU A 378 10.14 -22.64 2.85
N ALA A 379 9.90 -21.42 2.39
CA ALA A 379 10.34 -20.19 3.07
C ALA A 379 9.70 -20.02 4.47
N MET A 380 8.50 -20.58 4.67
CA MET A 380 7.84 -20.59 5.98
C MET A 380 8.46 -21.55 7.00
N VAL A 381 9.21 -22.57 6.57
CA VAL A 381 9.84 -23.55 7.46
C VAL A 381 10.70 -22.84 8.51
N PRO A 382 11.76 -22.08 8.18
CA PRO A 382 12.59 -21.43 9.18
C PRO A 382 11.83 -20.44 10.07
N LEU A 383 10.70 -19.88 9.62
CA LEU A 383 9.89 -18.92 10.39
C LEU A 383 9.01 -19.58 11.47
N LEU A 384 8.75 -20.88 11.32
CA LEU A 384 8.13 -21.73 12.35
C LEU A 384 9.14 -22.25 13.36
N TRP A 385 10.37 -22.48 12.87
CA TRP A 385 11.44 -23.15 13.59
C TRP A 385 12.55 -22.21 14.04
N LEU A 386 12.24 -20.93 14.30
CA LEU A 386 13.20 -20.02 14.93
C LEU A 386 13.61 -20.66 16.27
N MET A 387 14.83 -21.19 16.32
CA MET A 387 15.43 -21.67 17.54
C MET A 387 15.41 -20.51 18.52
N GLY A 388 14.97 -20.76 19.75
CA GLY A 388 15.21 -19.82 20.81
C GLY A 388 16.71 -19.59 20.87
N GLU A 389 17.16 -18.43 20.39
CA GLU A 389 18.41 -17.84 20.87
C GLU A 389 18.14 -17.46 22.32
N GLY A 390 18.15 -18.49 23.17
CA GLY A 390 18.60 -18.32 24.53
C GLY A 390 20.04 -17.88 24.43
N GLU A 391 20.30 -16.68 24.93
CA GLU A 391 21.62 -16.23 25.31
C GLU A 391 22.26 -17.27 26.24
N ASP A 392 22.92 -18.28 25.68
CA ASP A 392 24.00 -18.97 26.37
C ASP A 392 25.16 -17.97 26.42
N SER A 393 25.10 -17.14 27.45
CA SER A 393 26.20 -16.33 27.92
C SER A 393 27.24 -17.26 28.55
N GLU A 394 28.29 -17.59 27.79
CA GLU A 394 29.60 -17.94 28.36
C GLU A 394 30.45 -16.69 28.61
#